data_AF-A0A2S9XED1-F1
#
_entry.id   AF-A0A2S9XED1-F1
#
_cell.length_a   1.000
_cell.length_b   1.000
_cell.length_c   1.000
_cell.angle_alpha   90.00
_cell.angle_beta   90.00
_cell.angle_gamma   90.00
#
_symmetry.space_group_name_H-M   'P 1'
#
loop_
_entity.id
_entity.type
_entity.pdbx_description
1 polymer ?
#
loop_
_entity_poly.entity_id
_entity_poly.type
_entity_poly.pdbx_seq_one_letter_code
_entity_poly.pdbx_strand_id
1 'polypeptide(L)'
;MLHDPRVRCFVSLACLALCVGACAAGEGAEDTNIFSTSVNTTLADGNGDGDGGSESSSGNGDSGDGDPGDGDGDDNGDGDADPTTDGNEVCGDGVKEGQEECDGNDLGGVNCADFGFEDGTLVCANDCTLFTNACSTCGDGQLAATEACDGNNFGGLTCTDLGYASGSLACAPDCSAVVESGCMQAPTCGNGMLDPGEPCDGVNLNGETCQSLGYDGGVLACTPGCQINTDGCLVEECVPVLGACNLLFDDCCEGLQCALAYCVPE
;
A
#
# COMPACT_ATOMS: atom_id res chain seq x y z
N MET A 1 -2.41 38.87 25.04
CA MET A 1 -1.77 38.06 23.97
C MET A 1 -2.73 38.04 22.77
N LEU A 2 -2.24 37.96 21.53
CA LEU A 2 -3.09 38.27 20.36
C LEU A 2 -4.15 37.19 20.12
N HIS A 3 -5.41 37.59 19.99
CA HIS A 3 -6.48 36.76 19.46
C HIS A 3 -6.27 36.53 17.95
N ASP A 4 -6.37 35.28 17.47
CA ASP A 4 -6.37 35.00 16.03
C ASP A 4 -7.73 35.40 15.42
N PRO A 5 -7.78 36.30 14.42
CA PRO A 5 -9.04 36.78 13.85
C PRO A 5 -9.77 35.75 12.96
N ARG A 6 -9.18 34.59 12.65
CA ARG A 6 -9.74 33.63 11.67
C ARG A 6 -11.01 32.93 12.16
N VAL A 7 -11.14 32.66 13.46
CA VAL A 7 -12.32 31.98 14.03
C VAL A 7 -13.59 32.84 13.90
N ARG A 8 -13.45 34.18 13.95
CA ARG A 8 -14.58 35.12 13.87
C ARG A 8 -15.25 35.18 12.49
N CYS A 9 -14.67 34.59 11.44
CA CYS A 9 -15.19 34.72 10.08
C CYS A 9 -16.38 33.79 9.78
N PHE A 10 -16.52 32.66 10.48
CA PHE A 10 -17.55 31.66 10.15
C PHE A 10 -18.95 31.95 10.71
N VAL A 11 -19.06 32.76 11.78
CA VAL A 11 -20.36 33.05 12.42
C VAL A 11 -21.09 34.24 11.77
N SER A 12 -20.39 35.07 10.97
CA SER A 12 -20.94 36.33 10.43
C SER A 12 -21.56 36.24 9.03
N LEU A 13 -21.70 35.03 8.45
CA LEU A 13 -22.24 34.85 7.09
C LEU A 13 -23.75 34.56 7.01
N ALA A 14 -24.47 34.61 8.14
CA ALA A 14 -25.90 34.30 8.22
C ALA A 14 -26.84 35.54 8.16
N CYS A 15 -26.30 36.76 8.17
CA CYS A 15 -27.09 37.98 8.44
C CYS A 15 -26.91 39.12 7.40
N LEU A 16 -26.83 38.80 6.10
CA LEU A 16 -26.92 39.84 5.06
C LEU A 16 -27.64 39.39 3.77
N ALA A 17 -28.92 39.02 3.92
CA ALA A 17 -29.85 38.92 2.80
C ALA A 17 -30.99 39.94 2.97
N LEU A 18 -31.00 40.99 2.11
CA LEU A 18 -32.15 41.76 1.56
C LEU A 18 -31.84 43.26 1.35
N CYS A 19 -31.62 43.63 0.07
CA CYS A 19 -32.02 44.91 -0.58
C CYS A 19 -31.33 46.24 -0.11
N VAL A 20 -30.88 47.22 -0.94
CA VAL A 20 -30.99 47.61 -2.37
C VAL A 20 -29.68 48.36 -2.75
N GLY A 21 -29.15 48.46 -3.99
CA GLY A 21 -29.52 47.90 -5.30
C GLY A 21 -29.30 48.89 -6.49
N ALA A 22 -29.03 48.33 -7.69
CA ALA A 22 -28.96 48.96 -9.03
C ALA A 22 -27.71 49.79 -9.48
N CYS A 23 -27.37 49.60 -10.77
CA CYS A 23 -26.29 50.15 -11.63
C CYS A 23 -24.83 49.77 -11.26
N ALA A 24 -23.92 49.48 -12.21
CA ALA A 24 -23.93 49.63 -13.67
C ALA A 24 -23.41 48.38 -14.44
N ALA A 25 -23.36 48.47 -15.78
CA ALA A 25 -23.26 47.36 -16.73
C ALA A 25 -21.91 46.61 -16.80
N GLY A 26 -21.97 45.35 -17.24
CA GLY A 26 -20.84 44.52 -17.69
C GLY A 26 -21.39 43.21 -18.30
N GLU A 27 -21.19 43.02 -19.61
CA GLU A 27 -21.85 41.97 -20.40
C GLU A 27 -21.03 40.66 -20.41
N GLY A 28 -21.69 39.50 -20.36
CA GLY A 28 -21.02 38.19 -20.40
C GLY A 28 -22.02 37.04 -20.30
N ALA A 29 -22.39 36.46 -21.44
CA ALA A 29 -23.51 35.53 -21.55
C ALA A 29 -23.25 34.15 -20.94
N GLU A 30 -24.33 33.63 -20.36
CA GLU A 30 -24.67 32.26 -20.01
C GLU A 30 -24.15 31.13 -20.92
N ASP A 31 -23.89 29.97 -20.30
CA ASP A 31 -24.39 28.68 -20.81
C ASP A 31 -24.49 27.63 -19.67
N THR A 32 -25.72 27.33 -19.23
CA THR A 32 -26.02 26.22 -18.32
C THR A 32 -26.72 25.11 -19.09
N ASN A 33 -25.97 24.07 -19.46
CA ASN A 33 -26.51 22.99 -20.29
C ASN A 33 -26.98 21.80 -19.43
N ILE A 34 -28.22 21.87 -18.94
CA ILE A 34 -29.00 20.70 -18.53
C ILE A 34 -30.16 20.55 -19.52
N PHE A 35 -30.08 19.54 -20.38
CA PHE A 35 -31.20 19.11 -21.21
C PHE A 35 -31.35 17.59 -21.14
N SER A 36 -32.51 17.13 -20.67
CA SER A 36 -32.94 15.73 -20.74
C SER A 36 -33.78 15.50 -22.01
N THR A 37 -34.16 14.25 -22.29
CA THR A 37 -35.04 13.79 -23.39
C THR A 37 -34.26 13.49 -24.69
N SER A 38 -34.43 12.37 -25.41
CA SER A 38 -35.43 11.29 -25.34
C SER A 38 -34.89 9.93 -25.80
N VAL A 39 -35.60 8.88 -25.36
CA VAL A 39 -35.57 7.49 -25.84
C VAL A 39 -35.71 7.37 -27.36
N ASN A 40 -34.92 6.48 -28.00
CA ASN A 40 -35.48 5.47 -28.91
C ASN A 40 -34.55 4.25 -29.11
N THR A 41 -35.13 3.06 -29.08
CA THR A 41 -34.48 1.77 -29.41
C THR A 41 -34.94 1.27 -30.78
N THR A 42 -34.02 0.92 -31.69
CA THR A 42 -34.26 -0.08 -32.76
C THR A 42 -32.95 -0.61 -33.35
N LEU A 43 -32.67 -1.89 -33.06
CA LEU A 43 -32.17 -2.98 -33.93
C LEU A 43 -31.63 -2.62 -35.35
N ALA A 44 -30.42 -3.10 -35.68
CA ALA A 44 -30.19 -4.16 -36.70
C ALA A 44 -28.69 -4.45 -36.99
N ASP A 45 -28.32 -5.73 -36.89
CA ASP A 45 -27.44 -6.54 -37.76
C ASP A 45 -26.11 -6.03 -38.37
N GLY A 46 -25.05 -6.85 -38.24
CA GLY A 46 -23.78 -6.71 -38.97
C GLY A 46 -22.74 -7.78 -38.61
N ASN A 47 -22.73 -8.91 -39.35
CA ASN A 47 -21.92 -10.10 -39.08
C ASN A 47 -20.79 -10.30 -40.13
N GLY A 48 -19.68 -10.93 -39.73
CA GLY A 48 -18.71 -11.63 -40.61
C GLY A 48 -17.52 -10.83 -41.19
N ASP A 49 -16.48 -11.44 -41.77
CA ASP A 49 -15.99 -12.84 -41.74
C ASP A 49 -14.63 -12.96 -42.51
N GLY A 50 -13.80 -13.98 -42.21
CA GLY A 50 -12.63 -14.44 -43.01
C GLY A 50 -11.38 -13.53 -43.01
N ASP A 51 -10.13 -13.98 -43.20
CA ASP A 51 -9.48 -15.30 -43.39
C ASP A 51 -8.07 -15.20 -42.75
N GLY A 52 -7.28 -16.22 -42.44
CA GLY A 52 -7.25 -17.65 -42.81
C GLY A 52 -5.77 -18.02 -43.05
N GLY A 53 -5.20 -18.98 -42.30
CA GLY A 53 -3.74 -19.18 -42.31
C GLY A 53 -3.20 -20.23 -41.34
N SER A 54 -3.74 -21.44 -41.37
CA SER A 54 -3.00 -22.63 -40.93
C SER A 54 -2.23 -23.19 -42.13
N GLU A 55 -1.05 -23.79 -41.91
CA GLU A 55 -0.73 -25.16 -42.36
C GLU A 55 0.51 -25.65 -41.60
N SER A 56 0.39 -26.79 -40.95
CA SER A 56 1.48 -27.47 -40.24
C SER A 56 2.18 -28.42 -41.22
N SER A 57 3.46 -28.17 -41.51
CA SER A 57 4.25 -29.01 -42.42
C SER A 57 4.29 -30.47 -41.97
N SER A 58 3.47 -31.30 -42.60
CA SER A 58 3.41 -32.75 -42.39
C SER A 58 3.86 -33.46 -43.66
N GLY A 59 4.79 -34.42 -43.50
CA GLY A 59 5.00 -35.48 -44.49
C GLY A 59 5.62 -35.08 -45.82
N ASN A 60 6.94 -34.88 -45.86
CA ASN A 60 7.68 -35.41 -47.01
C ASN A 60 7.57 -36.94 -46.94
N GLY A 61 7.00 -37.56 -47.96
CA GLY A 61 6.96 -39.01 -48.05
C GLY A 61 8.36 -39.56 -48.29
N ASP A 62 8.84 -40.39 -47.37
CA ASP A 62 9.96 -41.29 -47.66
C ASP A 62 9.43 -42.62 -48.21
N SER A 63 10.25 -43.28 -49.01
CA SER A 63 9.85 -44.45 -49.78
C SER A 63 9.78 -45.69 -48.89
N GLY A 64 8.81 -46.57 -49.16
CA GLY A 64 8.73 -47.85 -48.48
C GLY A 64 9.83 -48.80 -48.96
N ASP A 65 10.97 -48.79 -48.27
CA ASP A 65 11.96 -49.86 -48.36
C ASP A 65 11.45 -51.08 -47.59
N GLY A 66 10.77 -51.96 -48.31
CA GLY A 66 10.53 -53.32 -47.84
C GLY A 66 11.80 -54.13 -47.99
N ASP A 67 12.46 -54.46 -46.88
CA ASP A 67 13.58 -55.41 -46.84
C ASP A 67 13.09 -56.82 -46.46
N PRO A 68 13.12 -57.80 -47.38
CA PRO A 68 12.83 -59.20 -47.10
C PRO A 68 14.13 -59.97 -46.83
N GLY A 69 14.58 -60.01 -45.57
CA GLY A 69 15.92 -60.48 -45.21
C GLY A 69 16.04 -61.30 -43.93
N ASP A 70 15.23 -62.34 -43.73
CA ASP A 70 15.64 -63.44 -42.82
C ASP A 70 16.76 -64.25 -43.50
N GLY A 71 18.00 -64.15 -43.03
CA GLY A 71 19.14 -64.86 -43.62
C GLY A 71 20.43 -64.81 -42.82
N ASP A 72 20.68 -65.89 -42.08
CA ASP A 72 21.97 -66.50 -41.69
C ASP A 72 23.21 -65.60 -41.51
N GLY A 73 23.73 -65.54 -40.28
CA GLY A 73 24.83 -64.65 -39.91
C GLY A 73 26.24 -65.11 -40.31
N ASP A 74 27.17 -64.17 -40.20
CA ASP A 74 28.62 -64.38 -40.24
C ASP A 74 29.27 -63.66 -39.05
N ASP A 75 30.27 -64.29 -38.43
CA ASP A 75 31.16 -63.65 -37.47
C ASP A 75 32.08 -62.62 -38.17
N ASN A 76 32.50 -61.59 -37.42
CA ASN A 76 33.62 -60.66 -37.69
C ASN A 76 33.34 -59.33 -38.43
N GLY A 77 32.78 -58.36 -37.70
CA GLY A 77 33.56 -57.17 -37.32
C GLY A 77 33.69 -56.01 -38.33
N ASP A 78 32.61 -55.25 -38.50
CA ASP A 78 32.60 -53.86 -38.93
C ASP A 78 32.42 -52.95 -37.69
N GLY A 79 33.45 -52.15 -37.39
CA GLY A 79 33.51 -51.32 -36.19
C GLY A 79 32.73 -50.01 -36.27
N ASP A 80 31.46 -50.05 -36.67
CA ASP A 80 30.54 -48.92 -36.45
C ASP A 80 30.07 -48.95 -35.00
N ALA A 81 30.90 -48.35 -34.13
CA ALA A 81 30.51 -47.99 -32.78
C ALA A 81 29.43 -46.90 -32.88
N ASP A 82 28.17 -47.32 -32.87
CA ASP A 82 27.02 -46.46 -32.63
C ASP A 82 27.27 -45.66 -31.33
N PRO A 83 27.31 -44.32 -31.39
CA PRO A 83 27.57 -43.49 -30.21
C PRO A 83 26.39 -43.45 -29.23
N THR A 84 25.33 -44.24 -29.44
CA THR A 84 24.09 -44.20 -28.64
C THR A 84 23.87 -45.40 -27.72
N THR A 85 24.88 -46.23 -27.41
CA THR A 85 24.72 -47.28 -26.36
C THR A 85 26.00 -47.61 -25.57
N ASP A 86 26.41 -46.72 -24.66
CA ASP A 86 26.93 -47.14 -23.33
C ASP A 86 26.84 -45.95 -22.34
N GLY A 87 25.85 -45.99 -21.44
CA GLY A 87 25.46 -44.85 -20.59
C GLY A 87 23.98 -44.54 -20.71
N ASN A 88 23.14 -45.28 -19.99
CA ASN A 88 21.72 -44.98 -19.82
C ASN A 88 21.57 -43.94 -18.70
N GLU A 89 22.17 -42.78 -18.93
CA GLU A 89 22.25 -41.61 -18.02
C GLU A 89 20.83 -41.04 -17.85
N VAL A 90 20.03 -41.67 -16.99
CA VAL A 90 18.60 -41.38 -16.82
C VAL A 90 18.40 -40.49 -15.62
N CYS A 91 18.28 -39.20 -15.91
CA CYS A 91 17.85 -38.20 -14.95
C CYS A 91 16.60 -38.65 -14.17
N GLY A 92 16.73 -38.74 -12.85
CA GLY A 92 15.73 -39.19 -11.89
C GLY A 92 15.87 -40.64 -11.43
N ASP A 93 17.01 -41.30 -11.64
CA ASP A 93 17.31 -42.64 -11.09
C ASP A 93 17.88 -42.62 -9.66
N GLY A 94 18.37 -41.45 -9.23
CA GLY A 94 18.89 -41.16 -7.89
C GLY A 94 20.41 -41.25 -7.74
N VAL A 95 21.17 -41.41 -8.83
CA VAL A 95 22.64 -41.47 -8.84
C VAL A 95 23.20 -40.51 -9.88
N LYS A 96 24.12 -39.62 -9.49
CA LYS A 96 24.77 -38.74 -10.47
C LYS A 96 25.81 -39.49 -11.30
N GLU A 97 25.55 -39.67 -12.59
CA GLU A 97 26.46 -40.28 -13.56
C GLU A 97 26.61 -39.49 -14.87
N GLY A 98 27.60 -39.88 -15.68
CA GLY A 98 27.76 -39.37 -17.04
C GLY A 98 27.91 -37.84 -17.17
N GLN A 99 26.96 -37.23 -17.85
CA GLN A 99 26.95 -35.82 -18.26
C GLN A 99 26.06 -34.93 -17.38
N GLU A 100 25.36 -35.47 -16.40
CA GLU A 100 24.39 -34.71 -15.61
C GLU A 100 25.04 -33.91 -14.47
N GLU A 101 24.44 -32.78 -14.09
CA GLU A 101 24.99 -31.94 -13.03
C GLU A 101 24.63 -32.45 -11.64
N CYS A 102 23.53 -33.20 -11.53
CA CYS A 102 22.99 -33.82 -10.33
C CYS A 102 21.91 -34.84 -10.71
N ASP A 103 21.56 -35.78 -9.82
CA ASP A 103 20.31 -36.53 -9.92
C ASP A 103 19.54 -36.45 -8.60
N GLY A 104 18.37 -35.78 -8.61
CA GLY A 104 17.45 -35.73 -7.49
C GLY A 104 18.06 -35.15 -6.20
N ASN A 105 18.58 -36.03 -5.34
CA ASN A 105 19.31 -35.67 -4.11
C ASN A 105 20.84 -35.85 -4.21
N ASP A 106 21.34 -36.57 -5.22
CA ASP A 106 22.78 -36.65 -5.50
C ASP A 106 23.24 -35.42 -6.28
N LEU A 107 23.62 -34.39 -5.52
CA LEU A 107 24.21 -33.17 -6.07
C LEU A 107 25.69 -33.35 -6.46
N GLY A 108 26.24 -34.57 -6.44
CA GLY A 108 27.68 -34.80 -6.66
C GLY A 108 28.59 -34.16 -5.59
N GLY A 109 28.03 -33.91 -4.40
CA GLY A 109 28.75 -33.32 -3.26
C GLY A 109 28.90 -31.79 -3.29
N VAL A 110 28.38 -31.08 -4.30
CA VAL A 110 28.35 -29.61 -4.28
C VAL A 110 27.19 -29.04 -3.47
N ASN A 111 27.34 -27.80 -3.02
CA ASN A 111 26.36 -27.05 -2.24
C ASN A 111 26.40 -25.55 -2.62
N CYS A 112 25.51 -24.74 -2.04
CA CYS A 112 25.39 -23.31 -2.34
C CYS A 112 26.71 -22.51 -2.18
N ALA A 113 27.56 -22.86 -1.20
CA ALA A 113 28.83 -22.17 -0.99
C ALA A 113 29.87 -22.42 -2.09
N ASP A 114 29.77 -23.54 -2.82
CA ASP A 114 30.65 -23.81 -3.98
C ASP A 114 30.37 -22.87 -5.16
N PHE A 115 29.16 -22.29 -5.21
CA PHE A 115 28.73 -21.28 -6.18
C PHE A 115 28.82 -19.85 -5.63
N GLY A 116 29.30 -19.67 -4.41
CA GLY A 116 29.53 -18.36 -3.78
C GLY A 116 28.35 -17.77 -3.01
N PHE A 117 27.29 -18.56 -2.75
CA PHE A 117 26.16 -18.15 -1.90
C PHE A 117 26.44 -18.49 -0.44
N GLU A 118 26.03 -17.65 0.50
CA GLU A 118 26.24 -17.91 1.94
C GLU A 118 25.20 -18.89 2.52
N ASP A 119 23.98 -18.92 1.97
CA ASP A 119 22.86 -19.65 2.54
C ASP A 119 21.97 -20.35 1.49
N GLY A 120 20.93 -21.03 1.97
CA GLY A 120 19.88 -21.65 1.14
C GLY A 120 20.06 -23.16 0.92
N THR A 121 19.43 -23.70 -0.13
CA THR A 121 19.48 -25.13 -0.47
C THR A 121 19.60 -25.31 -1.98
N LEU A 122 20.67 -25.97 -2.41
CA LEU A 122 20.88 -26.34 -3.81
C LEU A 122 19.93 -27.49 -4.16
N VAL A 123 19.19 -27.37 -5.27
CA VAL A 123 18.18 -28.34 -5.69
C VAL A 123 18.52 -28.86 -7.08
N CYS A 124 18.29 -30.14 -7.34
CA CYS A 124 18.36 -30.68 -8.69
C CYS A 124 17.03 -30.47 -9.42
N ALA A 125 17.08 -29.95 -10.65
CA ALA A 125 15.90 -29.81 -11.49
C ALA A 125 15.55 -31.13 -12.20
N ASN A 126 14.33 -31.24 -12.74
CA ASN A 126 13.86 -32.45 -13.44
C ASN A 126 14.54 -32.69 -14.81
N ASP A 127 15.44 -31.81 -15.23
CA ASP A 127 16.33 -31.94 -16.39
C ASP A 127 17.79 -32.19 -15.96
N CYS A 128 18.01 -32.49 -14.68
CA CYS A 128 19.29 -32.79 -14.05
C CYS A 128 20.35 -31.70 -14.20
N THR A 129 19.87 -30.46 -14.26
CA THR A 129 20.65 -29.23 -14.06
C THR A 129 20.59 -28.78 -12.59
N LEU A 130 21.65 -28.10 -12.13
CA LEU A 130 21.71 -27.54 -10.78
C LEU A 130 20.94 -26.22 -10.69
N PHE A 131 19.89 -26.19 -9.86
CA PHE A 131 19.03 -25.03 -9.66
C PHE A 131 19.51 -24.17 -8.49
N THR A 132 20.30 -23.14 -8.78
CA THR A 132 20.91 -22.24 -7.79
C THR A 132 19.99 -21.14 -7.26
N ASN A 133 18.81 -20.90 -7.84
CA ASN A 133 17.88 -19.85 -7.35
C ASN A 133 17.25 -20.16 -5.97
N ALA A 134 17.52 -21.35 -5.41
CA ALA A 134 17.18 -21.71 -4.03
C ALA A 134 18.38 -21.58 -3.06
N CYS A 135 19.54 -21.18 -3.57
CA CYS A 135 20.65 -20.61 -2.79
C CYS A 135 20.46 -19.09 -2.67
N SER A 136 21.02 -18.47 -1.64
CA SER A 136 20.82 -17.04 -1.39
C SER A 136 22.02 -16.36 -0.71
N THR A 137 22.11 -15.04 -0.83
CA THR A 137 23.11 -14.22 -0.12
C THR A 137 22.43 -12.97 0.41
N CYS A 138 22.33 -12.85 1.73
CA CYS A 138 21.64 -11.74 2.36
C CYS A 138 22.27 -10.38 1.97
N GLY A 139 21.48 -9.54 1.30
CA GLY A 139 21.89 -8.23 0.79
C GLY A 139 22.35 -8.21 -0.66
N ASP A 140 22.06 -9.24 -1.47
CA ASP A 140 22.33 -9.26 -2.91
C ASP A 140 21.24 -8.53 -3.75
N GLY A 141 20.11 -8.20 -3.12
CA GLY A 141 18.99 -7.46 -3.68
C GLY A 141 17.85 -8.33 -4.22
N GLN A 142 18.06 -9.65 -4.35
CA GLN A 142 17.01 -10.60 -4.73
C GLN A 142 16.37 -11.17 -3.47
N LEU A 143 15.06 -11.47 -3.54
CA LEU A 143 14.39 -12.21 -2.47
C LEU A 143 14.39 -13.69 -2.83
N ALA A 144 15.28 -14.48 -2.22
CA ALA A 144 15.27 -15.92 -2.41
C ALA A 144 14.13 -16.61 -1.63
N ALA A 145 13.80 -17.85 -2.01
CA ALA A 145 12.74 -18.62 -1.36
C ALA A 145 13.05 -19.00 0.11
N THR A 146 14.31 -18.88 0.53
CA THR A 146 14.81 -19.17 1.88
C THR A 146 14.94 -17.94 2.77
N GLU A 147 14.73 -16.74 2.23
CA GLU A 147 14.87 -15.47 2.94
C GLU A 147 13.51 -14.87 3.30
N ALA A 148 13.42 -14.21 4.45
CA ALA A 148 12.24 -13.45 4.82
C ALA A 148 12.18 -12.09 4.11
N CYS A 149 13.33 -11.57 3.74
CA CYS A 149 13.55 -10.28 3.08
C CYS A 149 15.00 -10.19 2.59
N ASP A 150 15.29 -9.30 1.64
CA ASP A 150 16.65 -8.87 1.31
C ASP A 150 16.72 -7.34 1.39
N GLY A 151 17.34 -6.81 2.45
CA GLY A 151 17.50 -5.37 2.66
C GLY A 151 16.17 -4.57 2.70
N ASN A 152 15.73 -4.08 1.54
CA ASN A 152 14.47 -3.37 1.31
C ASN A 152 13.47 -4.14 0.42
N ASN A 153 13.85 -5.31 -0.09
CA ASN A 153 13.05 -6.21 -0.89
C ASN A 153 12.28 -7.17 0.05
N PHE A 154 11.02 -6.86 0.29
CA PHE A 154 10.10 -7.67 1.11
C PHE A 154 9.10 -8.48 0.24
N GLY A 155 9.38 -8.67 -1.05
CA GLY A 155 8.46 -9.38 -1.95
C GLY A 155 7.12 -8.65 -2.19
N GLY A 156 7.09 -7.34 -1.91
CA GLY A 156 5.87 -6.53 -1.91
C GLY A 156 5.11 -6.47 -0.58
N LEU A 157 5.55 -7.20 0.46
CA LEU A 157 4.99 -7.11 1.80
C LEU A 157 5.13 -5.69 2.37
N THR A 158 4.09 -5.23 3.05
CA THR A 158 4.04 -3.93 3.72
C THR A 158 3.55 -4.07 5.16
N CYS A 159 3.78 -3.04 6.00
CA CYS A 159 3.17 -2.96 7.33
C CYS A 159 1.63 -3.11 7.28
N THR A 160 0.98 -2.62 6.21
CA THR A 160 -0.47 -2.74 6.03
C THR A 160 -0.95 -4.17 5.76
N ASP A 161 -0.14 -5.01 5.11
CA ASP A 161 -0.47 -6.43 4.91
C ASP A 161 -0.36 -7.24 6.20
N LEU A 162 0.51 -6.80 7.12
CA LEU A 162 0.66 -7.35 8.48
C LEU A 162 -0.38 -6.81 9.47
N GLY A 163 -1.31 -5.96 9.02
CA GLY A 163 -2.41 -5.42 9.84
C GLY A 163 -2.09 -4.13 10.63
N TYR A 164 -0.92 -3.53 10.41
CA TYR A 164 -0.59 -2.20 10.93
C TYR A 164 -1.21 -1.09 10.05
N ALA A 165 -1.35 0.13 10.57
CA ALA A 165 -1.93 1.22 9.79
C ALA A 165 -0.95 1.85 8.79
N SER A 166 0.34 1.89 9.13
CA SER A 166 1.40 2.48 8.31
C SER A 166 2.79 2.11 8.85
N GLY A 167 3.84 2.81 8.42
CA GLY A 167 5.22 2.63 8.89
C GLY A 167 6.12 1.98 7.84
N SER A 168 7.27 1.50 8.29
CA SER A 168 8.31 0.88 7.44
C SER A 168 8.80 -0.43 8.03
N LEU A 169 8.78 -1.48 7.21
CA LEU A 169 9.49 -2.73 7.51
C LEU A 169 11.01 -2.48 7.43
N ALA A 170 11.76 -3.24 8.22
CA ALA A 170 13.20 -3.38 8.07
C ALA A 170 13.53 -4.88 7.90
N CYS A 171 14.63 -5.20 7.23
CA CYS A 171 15.13 -6.57 7.19
C CYS A 171 16.13 -6.82 8.33
N ALA A 172 16.13 -8.02 8.91
CA ALA A 172 17.18 -8.42 9.84
C ALA A 172 18.54 -8.51 9.11
N PRO A 173 19.69 -8.26 9.77
CA PRO A 173 21.01 -8.28 9.11
C PRO A 173 21.45 -9.64 8.54
N ASP A 174 20.74 -10.70 8.91
CA ASP A 174 20.89 -12.10 8.51
C ASP A 174 19.71 -12.59 7.63
N CYS A 175 18.83 -11.67 7.18
CA CYS A 175 17.67 -11.95 6.31
C CYS A 175 16.66 -13.01 6.83
N SER A 176 16.83 -13.47 8.07
CA SER A 176 16.04 -14.54 8.69
C SER A 176 14.65 -14.11 9.15
N ALA A 177 14.42 -12.79 9.30
CA ALA A 177 13.15 -12.23 9.74
C ALA A 177 12.92 -10.82 9.18
N VAL A 178 11.66 -10.51 8.91
CA VAL A 178 11.18 -9.13 8.74
C VAL A 178 11.01 -8.50 10.13
N VAL A 179 11.51 -7.28 10.29
CA VAL A 179 11.47 -6.52 11.54
C VAL A 179 10.33 -5.50 11.48
N GLU A 180 9.29 -5.76 12.26
CA GLU A 180 8.03 -5.00 12.29
C GLU A 180 8.06 -3.78 13.23
N SER A 181 9.17 -3.53 13.94
CA SER A 181 9.25 -2.44 14.94
C SER A 181 9.19 -1.03 14.35
N GLY A 182 9.32 -0.88 13.03
CA GLY A 182 9.08 0.36 12.30
C GLY A 182 7.64 0.50 11.79
N CYS A 183 6.77 -0.50 11.99
CA CYS A 183 5.35 -0.41 11.70
C CYS A 183 4.59 0.34 12.79
N MET A 184 3.64 1.17 12.39
CA MET A 184 2.82 1.99 13.26
C MET A 184 1.41 1.40 13.32
N GLN A 185 0.96 1.05 14.53
CA GLN A 185 -0.41 0.58 14.77
C GLN A 185 -1.42 1.67 14.39
N ALA A 186 -2.67 1.26 14.16
CA ALA A 186 -3.76 2.23 14.07
C ALA A 186 -3.92 2.93 15.42
N PRO A 187 -4.07 4.27 15.47
CA PRO A 187 -4.42 4.98 16.69
C PRO A 187 -5.71 4.39 17.27
N THR A 188 -5.63 3.82 18.46
CA THR A 188 -6.70 2.99 19.03
C THR A 188 -7.42 3.76 20.13
N CYS A 189 -8.31 4.63 19.71
CA CYS A 189 -9.01 5.55 20.59
C CYS A 189 -9.74 4.87 21.76
N GLY A 190 -9.51 5.41 22.95
CA GLY A 190 -10.02 4.91 24.23
C GLY A 190 -9.12 3.87 24.90
N ASN A 191 -7.85 3.74 24.48
CA ASN A 191 -6.87 2.84 25.10
C ASN A 191 -6.18 3.46 26.33
N GLY A 192 -6.34 4.76 26.55
CA GLY A 192 -5.76 5.51 27.67
C GLY A 192 -4.33 6.01 27.45
N MET A 193 -3.76 5.85 26.26
CA MET A 193 -2.46 6.37 25.83
C MET A 193 -2.65 7.28 24.61
N LEU A 194 -1.68 8.15 24.32
CA LEU A 194 -1.71 8.97 23.12
C LEU A 194 -0.93 8.27 22.01
N ASP A 195 -1.63 7.66 21.06
CA ASP A 195 -0.99 7.05 19.90
C ASP A 195 -0.51 8.12 18.89
N PRO A 196 0.50 7.84 18.05
CA PRO A 196 0.99 8.78 17.04
C PRO A 196 -0.13 9.25 16.08
N GLY A 197 -0.48 10.53 16.19
CA GLY A 197 -1.53 11.17 15.39
C GLY A 197 -2.84 11.43 16.14
N GLU A 198 -2.99 10.96 17.38
CA GLU A 198 -4.14 11.29 18.23
C GLU A 198 -3.95 12.66 18.93
N PRO A 199 -4.90 13.59 18.82
CA PRO A 199 -4.87 14.84 19.58
C PRO A 199 -5.31 14.63 21.05
N CYS A 200 -6.04 13.55 21.35
CA CYS A 200 -6.44 13.14 22.69
C CYS A 200 -6.80 11.65 22.71
N ASP A 201 -6.74 11.01 23.87
CA ASP A 201 -7.37 9.72 24.17
C ASP A 201 -8.05 9.80 25.55
N GLY A 202 -9.38 9.68 25.59
CA GLY A 202 -10.15 9.64 26.83
C GLY A 202 -9.94 10.86 27.73
N VAL A 203 -9.11 10.70 28.77
CA VAL A 203 -8.70 11.78 29.71
C VAL A 203 -7.31 12.35 29.43
N ASN A 204 -6.51 11.70 28.58
CA ASN A 204 -5.22 12.20 28.11
C ASN A 204 -5.46 13.17 26.95
N LEU A 205 -5.56 14.46 27.24
CA LEU A 205 -5.84 15.51 26.25
C LEU A 205 -4.57 16.08 25.59
N ASN A 206 -3.46 15.34 25.57
CA ASN A 206 -2.15 15.79 25.08
C ASN A 206 -1.63 17.10 25.70
N GLY A 207 -2.08 17.43 26.93
CA GLY A 207 -1.78 18.70 27.60
C GLY A 207 -2.62 19.88 27.13
N GLU A 208 -3.53 19.70 26.18
CA GLU A 208 -4.48 20.71 25.75
C GLU A 208 -5.52 21.01 26.83
N THR A 209 -5.98 22.26 26.82
CA THR A 209 -6.98 22.83 27.72
C THR A 209 -7.89 23.74 26.91
N CYS A 210 -9.04 24.13 27.44
CA CYS A 210 -9.86 25.15 26.78
C CYS A 210 -9.07 26.45 26.56
N GLN A 211 -8.20 26.83 27.51
CA GLN A 211 -7.36 28.01 27.43
C GLN A 211 -6.27 27.94 26.34
N SER A 212 -5.62 26.79 26.14
CA SER A 212 -4.63 26.65 25.05
C SER A 212 -5.27 26.71 23.66
N LEU A 213 -6.53 26.31 23.55
CA LEU A 213 -7.33 26.39 22.33
C LEU A 213 -8.03 27.75 22.12
N GLY A 214 -7.83 28.71 23.04
CA GLY A 214 -8.32 30.09 22.90
C GLY A 214 -9.72 30.37 23.48
N TYR A 215 -10.23 29.51 24.35
CA TYR A 215 -11.42 29.74 25.18
C TYR A 215 -11.02 30.31 26.55
N ASP A 216 -11.93 30.99 27.24
CA ASP A 216 -11.63 31.63 28.53
C ASP A 216 -11.58 30.62 29.69
N GLY A 217 -12.33 29.51 29.57
CA GLY A 217 -12.28 28.41 30.55
C GLY A 217 -13.11 27.19 30.15
N GLY A 218 -13.54 26.42 31.14
CA GLY A 218 -14.38 25.23 30.96
C GLY A 218 -13.63 23.90 31.10
N VAL A 219 -14.27 22.81 30.64
CA VAL A 219 -13.75 21.44 30.70
C VAL A 219 -13.60 20.91 29.28
N LEU A 220 -12.35 20.69 28.88
CA LEU A 220 -12.02 20.03 27.62
C LEU A 220 -12.24 18.52 27.76
N ALA A 221 -12.73 17.86 26.70
CA ALA A 221 -12.94 16.41 26.69
C ALA A 221 -12.44 15.78 25.38
N CYS A 222 -12.27 14.46 25.38
CA CYS A 222 -12.01 13.69 24.17
C CYS A 222 -13.27 12.95 23.73
N THR A 223 -13.57 12.95 22.43
CA THR A 223 -14.63 12.11 21.86
C THR A 223 -14.18 10.64 21.74
N PRO A 224 -15.12 9.68 21.63
CA PRO A 224 -14.80 8.28 21.30
C PRO A 224 -14.15 8.05 19.93
N GLY A 225 -14.00 9.09 19.11
CA GLY A 225 -13.26 9.06 17.83
C GLY A 225 -11.96 9.87 17.87
N CYS A 226 -11.44 10.13 19.07
CA CYS A 226 -10.20 10.84 19.36
C CYS A 226 -10.07 12.18 18.65
N GLN A 227 -11.20 12.90 18.62
CA GLN A 227 -11.27 14.33 18.34
C GLN A 227 -11.45 15.07 19.65
N ILE A 228 -10.78 16.22 19.77
CA ILE A 228 -10.99 17.17 20.86
C ILE A 228 -12.44 17.66 20.82
N ASN A 229 -13.15 17.53 21.95
CA ASN A 229 -14.47 18.09 22.16
C ASN A 229 -14.33 19.40 22.95
N THR A 230 -14.77 20.50 22.32
CA THR A 230 -14.80 21.85 22.93
C THR A 230 -16.20 22.28 23.39
N ASP A 231 -17.20 21.39 23.37
CA ASP A 231 -18.58 21.70 23.80
C ASP A 231 -18.65 22.02 25.31
N GLY A 232 -17.68 21.52 26.09
CA GLY A 232 -17.50 21.83 27.51
C GLY A 232 -16.65 23.08 27.77
N CYS A 233 -16.10 23.72 26.74
CA CYS A 233 -15.33 24.96 26.88
C CYS A 233 -16.26 26.18 26.93
N LEU A 234 -15.86 27.17 27.72
CA LEU A 234 -16.59 28.40 27.96
C LEU A 234 -15.90 29.54 27.23
N VAL A 235 -16.66 30.26 26.42
CA VAL A 235 -16.33 31.65 26.05
C VAL A 235 -17.06 32.56 27.04
N GLU A 236 -16.34 33.48 27.65
CA GLU A 236 -16.95 34.53 28.44
C GLU A 236 -17.32 35.66 27.47
N GLU A 237 -18.59 35.71 27.03
CA GLU A 237 -19.10 36.82 26.23
C GLU A 237 -19.26 38.09 27.10
N CYS A 238 -18.15 38.55 27.65
CA CYS A 238 -18.06 39.78 28.41
C CYS A 238 -17.92 40.99 27.49
N VAL A 239 -18.47 42.11 27.95
CA VAL A 239 -18.46 43.36 27.20
C VAL A 239 -17.10 44.05 27.40
N PRO A 240 -16.33 44.31 26.33
CA PRO A 240 -15.03 44.98 26.43
C PRO A 240 -15.19 46.46 26.74
N VAL A 241 -14.07 47.14 27.03
CA VAL A 241 -14.06 48.58 27.34
C VAL A 241 -14.79 49.41 26.28
N LEU A 242 -15.64 50.35 26.72
CA LEU A 242 -16.58 51.15 25.90
C LEU A 242 -17.69 50.37 25.17
N GLY A 243 -17.81 49.06 25.37
CA GLY A 243 -19.01 48.30 25.00
C GLY A 243 -20.18 48.64 25.92
N ALA A 244 -21.40 48.40 25.43
CA ALA A 244 -22.63 48.69 26.18
C ALA A 244 -22.96 47.56 27.16
N CYS A 245 -23.19 47.90 28.42
CA CYS A 245 -23.42 46.95 29.52
C CYS A 245 -24.73 47.23 30.26
N ASN A 246 -25.28 46.21 30.91
CA ASN A 246 -26.46 46.37 31.74
C ASN A 246 -26.06 46.67 33.20
N LEU A 247 -26.42 47.86 33.68
CA LEU A 247 -26.19 48.32 35.06
C LEU A 247 -26.82 47.43 36.15
N LEU A 248 -27.66 46.45 35.79
CA LEU A 248 -28.27 45.49 36.71
C LEU A 248 -27.56 44.13 36.77
N PHE A 249 -26.71 43.81 35.80
CA PHE A 249 -26.03 42.50 35.68
C PHE A 249 -24.51 42.60 35.59
N ASP A 250 -23.98 43.79 35.28
CA ASP A 250 -22.54 44.10 35.17
C ASP A 250 -21.79 43.15 34.21
N ASP A 251 -22.29 43.08 32.97
CA ASP A 251 -21.82 42.16 31.92
C ASP A 251 -20.40 42.48 31.38
N CYS A 252 -19.60 43.25 32.12
CA CYS A 252 -18.30 43.74 31.71
C CYS A 252 -17.18 42.72 31.97
N CYS A 253 -16.13 42.74 31.14
CA CYS A 253 -14.96 41.87 31.35
C CYS A 253 -14.21 42.18 32.65
N GLU A 254 -13.52 41.17 33.22
CA GLU A 254 -12.76 41.30 34.47
C GLU A 254 -11.86 42.55 34.50
N GLY A 255 -11.98 43.36 35.57
CA GLY A 255 -11.28 44.65 35.71
C GLY A 255 -11.99 45.85 35.08
N LEU A 256 -13.24 45.69 34.63
CA LEU A 256 -14.13 46.77 34.20
C LEU A 256 -15.42 46.77 35.06
N GLN A 257 -15.93 47.96 35.35
CA GLN A 257 -17.24 48.19 35.98
C GLN A 257 -18.23 48.80 34.97
N CYS A 258 -19.50 48.42 35.04
CA CYS A 258 -20.54 49.05 34.24
C CYS A 258 -20.91 50.43 34.79
N ALA A 259 -20.48 51.50 34.12
CA ALA A 259 -20.78 52.89 34.47
C ALA A 259 -21.50 53.61 33.32
N LEU A 260 -22.63 54.25 33.62
CA LEU A 260 -23.45 54.97 32.61
C LEU A 260 -23.86 54.09 31.40
N ALA A 261 -24.03 52.78 31.63
CA ALA A 261 -24.27 51.74 30.61
C ALA A 261 -23.10 51.48 29.64
N TYR A 262 -21.87 51.83 30.02
CA TYR A 262 -20.63 51.46 29.32
C TYR A 262 -19.62 50.80 30.27
N CYS A 263 -18.87 49.82 29.77
CA CYS A 263 -17.77 49.24 30.54
C CYS A 263 -16.58 50.20 30.60
N VAL A 264 -16.17 50.57 31.82
CA VAL A 264 -15.00 51.42 32.10
C VAL A 264 -14.09 50.73 33.11
N PRO A 265 -12.79 51.05 33.17
CA PRO A 265 -11.90 50.50 34.21
C PRO A 265 -12.41 50.77 35.63
N GLU A 266 -12.12 49.84 36.54
CA GLU A 266 -12.35 50.01 37.99
C GLU A 266 -11.63 51.23 38.60
#